data_AF-A0A967BID7-F1
#
_entry.id   AF-A0A967BID7-F1
#
_cell.length_a   1.000
_cell.length_b   1.000
_cell.length_c   1.000
_cell.angle_alpha   90.00
_cell.angle_beta   90.00
_cell.angle_gamma   90.00
#
_symmetry.space_group_name_H-M   'P 1'
#
loop_
_entity.id
_entity.type
_entity.pdbx_description
1 polymer ?
#
loop_
_entity_poly.entity_id
_entity_poly.type
_entity_poly.pdbx_seq_one_letter_code
_entity_poly.pdbx_strand_id
1 'polypeptide(L)'
;MASGPISSACMASDRRARSRALCGCIQAAADQTLSRSEQRRAVAFYKDPHSAQEIRQSDRERDERFWKAYRAYGDRAERLCR
;
A
#
# COMPACT_ATOMS: atom_id res chain seq x y z
N MET A 1 0.54 13.42 -11.43
CA MET A 1 0.43 12.07 -10.80
C MET A 1 1.34 12.06 -9.58
N ALA A 2 0.88 11.54 -8.44
CA ALA A 2 1.73 11.49 -7.25
C ALA A 2 2.88 10.49 -7.46
N SER A 3 4.02 10.78 -6.85
CA SER A 3 5.21 9.94 -6.87
C SER A 3 5.66 9.67 -5.44
N GLY A 4 6.25 8.49 -5.23
CA GLY A 4 6.61 8.06 -3.89
C GLY A 4 6.88 6.56 -3.83
N PRO A 5 7.14 6.03 -2.62
CA PRO A 5 7.59 4.66 -2.43
C PRO A 5 6.57 3.63 -2.92
N ILE A 6 5.27 3.87 -2.74
CA ILE A 6 4.19 2.98 -3.21
C ILE A 6 4.06 3.05 -4.73
N SER A 7 4.12 4.23 -5.34
CA SER A 7 4.12 4.36 -6.81
C SER A 7 5.29 3.61 -7.43
N SER A 8 6.49 3.73 -6.85
CA SER A 8 7.69 3.03 -7.32
C SER A 8 7.55 1.52 -7.19
N ALA A 9 7.04 1.02 -6.06
CA ALA A 9 6.80 -0.41 -5.85
C ALA A 9 5.71 -0.97 -6.77
N CYS A 10 4.62 -0.23 -6.98
CA CYS A 10 3.56 -0.58 -7.93
C CYS A 10 4.10 -0.70 -9.35
N MET A 11 4.89 0.29 -9.78
CA MET A 11 5.54 0.27 -11.09
C MET A 11 6.58 -0.83 -11.21
N ALA A 12 7.24 -1.25 -10.14
CA ALA A 12 8.21 -2.35 -10.15
C ALA A 12 7.57 -3.74 -10.08
N SER A 13 6.28 -3.84 -9.70
CA SER A 13 5.60 -5.12 -9.55
C SER A 13 5.30 -5.82 -10.88
N ASP A 14 5.15 -7.14 -10.86
CA ASP A 14 4.76 -7.93 -12.03
C ASP A 14 3.26 -7.86 -12.37
N ARG A 15 2.51 -6.96 -11.73
CA ARG A 15 1.07 -6.80 -11.93
C ARG A 15 0.80 -6.25 -13.34
N ARG A 16 0.05 -7.00 -14.15
CA ARG A 16 -0.28 -6.65 -15.55
C ARG A 16 -0.98 -5.30 -15.70
N ALA A 17 -1.82 -4.93 -14.74
CA ALA A 17 -2.60 -3.68 -14.78
C ALA A 17 -1.81 -2.42 -14.40
N ARG A 18 -0.50 -2.51 -14.10
CA ARG A 18 0.29 -1.34 -13.68
C ARG A 18 0.37 -0.30 -14.80
N SER A 19 0.13 0.96 -14.44
CA SER A 19 0.34 2.12 -15.31
C SER A 19 0.78 3.30 -14.45
N ARG A 20 1.43 4.31 -15.05
CA ARG A 20 1.81 5.53 -14.32
C ARG A 20 0.60 6.21 -13.69
N ALA A 21 -0.55 6.19 -14.39
CA ALA A 21 -1.81 6.72 -13.89
C ALA A 21 -2.31 5.98 -12.66
N LEU A 22 -2.42 4.66 -12.76
CA LEU A 22 -2.89 3.81 -11.66
C LEU A 22 -1.95 3.90 -10.46
N CYS A 23 -0.65 3.70 -10.67
CA CYS A 23 0.33 3.71 -9.58
C CYS A 23 0.46 5.08 -8.92
N GLY A 24 0.31 6.17 -9.68
CA GLY A 24 0.27 7.53 -9.12
C GLY A 24 -1.03 7.81 -8.34
N CYS A 25 -2.17 7.27 -8.77
CA CYS A 25 -3.42 7.37 -8.01
C CYS A 25 -3.32 6.59 -6.69
N ILE A 26 -2.78 5.36 -6.75
CA ILE A 26 -2.57 4.52 -5.58
C ILE A 26 -1.61 5.21 -4.58
N GLN A 27 -0.54 5.86 -5.05
CA GLN A 27 0.33 6.67 -4.19
C GLN A 27 -0.42 7.84 -3.54
N ALA A 28 -1.26 8.55 -4.29
CA ALA A 28 -2.07 9.64 -3.73
C ALA A 28 -3.06 9.14 -2.66
N ALA A 29 -3.61 7.93 -2.81
CA ALA A 29 -4.39 7.29 -1.77
C ALA A 29 -3.53 6.97 -0.54
N ALA A 30 -2.32 6.42 -0.74
CA ALA A 30 -1.38 6.14 0.34
C ALA A 30 -0.97 7.39 1.11
N ASP A 31 -0.74 8.52 0.44
CA ASP A 31 -0.37 9.80 1.09
C ASP A 31 -1.48 10.36 1.99
N GLN A 32 -2.73 10.01 1.72
CA GLN A 32 -3.88 10.44 2.52
C GLN A 32 -4.15 9.55 3.74
N THR A 33 -3.71 8.28 3.70
CA THR A 33 -4.12 7.28 4.70
C THR A 33 -2.95 6.67 5.47
N LEU A 34 -1.74 6.66 4.92
CA LEU A 34 -0.55 6.04 5.50
C LEU A 34 0.51 7.10 5.78
N SER A 35 1.12 7.02 6.97
CA SER A 35 2.34 7.75 7.26
C SER A 35 3.52 7.26 6.42
N ARG A 36 4.60 8.04 6.34
CA ARG A 36 5.80 7.67 5.57
C ARG A 36 6.42 6.34 6.03
N SER A 37 6.37 6.02 7.32
CA SER A 37 6.88 4.74 7.84
C SER A 37 5.97 3.58 7.44
N GLU A 38 4.65 3.77 7.48
CA GLU A 38 3.68 2.77 7.06
C GLU A 38 3.72 2.54 5.55
N GLN A 39 3.96 3.57 4.74
CA GLN A 39 4.19 3.41 3.31
C GLN A 39 5.41 2.54 3.03
N ARG A 40 6.54 2.75 3.74
CA ARG A 40 7.72 1.89 3.59
C ARG A 40 7.44 0.44 3.97
N ARG A 41 6.66 0.22 5.04
CA ARG A 41 6.21 -1.10 5.45
C ARG A 41 5.32 -1.76 4.39
N ALA A 42 4.36 -1.01 3.84
CA ALA A 42 3.49 -1.47 2.76
C ALA A 42 4.26 -1.78 1.47
N VAL A 43 5.36 -1.08 1.17
CA VAL A 43 6.26 -1.43 0.05
C VAL A 43 6.85 -2.83 0.20
N ALA A 44 7.15 -3.27 1.42
CA ALA A 44 7.67 -4.63 1.64
C ALA A 44 6.68 -5.69 1.17
N PHE A 45 5.37 -5.45 1.27
CA PHE A 45 4.31 -6.37 0.85
C PHE A 45 4.28 -6.60 -0.67
N TYR A 46 4.83 -5.68 -1.46
CA TYR A 46 4.97 -5.89 -2.91
C TYR A 46 6.02 -6.94 -3.25
N LYS A 47 7.05 -7.08 -2.42
CA LYS A 47 8.13 -8.07 -2.59
C LYS A 47 7.83 -9.37 -1.87
N ASP A 48 7.24 -9.27 -0.69
CA ASP A 48 6.90 -10.40 0.16
C ASP A 48 5.42 -10.32 0.58
N PRO A 49 4.51 -10.91 -0.22
CA PRO A 49 3.10 -11.00 0.14
C PRO A 49 2.83 -11.78 1.43
N HIS A 50 3.75 -12.65 1.87
CA HIS A 50 3.57 -13.44 3.10
C HIS A 50 3.60 -12.55 4.34
N SER A 51 4.48 -11.55 4.38
CA SER A 51 4.51 -10.58 5.48
C SER A 51 3.17 -9.88 5.73
N ALA A 52 2.35 -9.66 4.69
CA ALA A 52 1.00 -9.12 4.85
C ALA A 52 0.07 -10.09 5.61
N GLN A 53 0.21 -11.40 5.38
CA GLN A 53 -0.54 -12.43 6.09
C GLN A 53 -0.11 -12.55 7.55
N GLU A 54 1.19 -12.43 7.83
CA GLU A 54 1.71 -12.42 9.20
C GLU A 54 1.17 -11.23 9.98
N ILE A 55 1.20 -10.03 9.38
CA ILE A 55 0.68 -8.81 10.02
C ILE A 55 -0.82 -8.92 10.29
N ARG A 56 -1.60 -9.46 9.33
CA ARG A 56 -3.04 -9.65 9.50
C ARG A 56 -3.38 -10.58 10.67
N GLN A 57 -2.52 -11.54 10.98
CA GLN A 57 -2.72 -12.56 12.02
C GLN A 57 -1.99 -12.24 13.33
N SER A 58 -1.26 -11.12 13.41
CA SER A 58 -0.48 -10.79 14.58
C SER A 58 -1.33 -10.09 15.64
N ASP A 59 -1.28 -10.58 16.88
CA ASP A 59 -1.93 -9.96 18.06
C ASP A 59 -1.13 -8.76 18.63
N ARG A 60 -0.18 -8.20 17.88
CA ARG A 60 0.62 -7.06 18.34
C ARG A 60 -0.12 -5.78 18.00
N GLU A 61 -0.38 -4.93 18.99
CA GLU A 61 -1.11 -3.66 18.82
C GLU A 61 -0.57 -2.78 17.67
N ARG A 62 0.76 -2.71 17.51
CA ARG A 62 1.40 -1.95 16.42
C ARG A 62 1.09 -2.50 15.03
N ASP A 63 0.90 -3.81 14.93
CA ASP A 63 0.61 -4.52 13.68
C ASP A 63 -0.87 -4.36 13.35
N GLU A 64 -1.75 -4.47 14.34
CA GLU A 64 -3.18 -4.17 14.22
C GLU A 64 -3.43 -2.73 13.77
N ARG A 65 -2.75 -1.75 14.40
CA ARG A 65 -2.88 -0.33 14.03
C ARG A 65 -2.48 -0.10 12.58
N PHE A 66 -1.33 -0.64 12.18
CA PHE A 66 -0.88 -0.55 10.80
C PHE A 66 -1.85 -1.26 9.84
N TRP A 67 -2.34 -2.45 10.21
CA TRP A 67 -3.29 -3.19 9.38
C TRP A 67 -4.59 -2.41 9.15
N LYS A 68 -5.11 -1.74 10.19
CA LYS A 68 -6.28 -0.86 10.07
C LYS A 68 -6.02 0.28 9.08
N ALA A 69 -4.86 0.94 9.16
CA ALA A 69 -4.48 2.00 8.22
C ALA A 69 -4.29 1.45 6.79
N TYR A 70 -3.68 0.28 6.65
CA TYR A 70 -3.46 -0.41 5.37
C TYR A 70 -4.77 -0.84 4.70
N ARG A 71 -5.77 -1.27 5.48
CA ARG A 71 -7.13 -1.53 4.98
C ARG A 71 -7.80 -0.26 4.48
N ALA A 72 -7.75 0.82 5.26
CA ALA A 72 -8.33 2.11 4.86
C ALA A 72 -7.69 2.66 3.58
N TYR A 73 -6.37 2.48 3.43
CA TYR A 73 -5.64 2.74 2.18
C TYR A 73 -6.20 1.95 1.00
N GLY A 74 -6.37 0.62 1.16
CA GLY A 74 -6.90 -0.25 0.10
C GLY A 74 -8.30 0.18 -0.34
N ASP A 75 -9.21 0.40 0.61
CA ASP A 75 -10.58 0.82 0.33
C ASP A 75 -10.61 2.19 -0.37
N ARG A 76 -9.71 3.12 0.03
CA ARG A 76 -9.57 4.43 -0.63
C ARG A 76 -9.07 4.28 -2.05
N ALA A 77 -8.04 3.47 -2.28
CA ALA A 77 -7.48 3.23 -3.60
C ALA A 77 -8.53 2.61 -4.54
N GLU A 78 -9.31 1.64 -4.09
CA GLU A 78 -10.38 1.01 -4.89
C GLU A 78 -11.46 2.01 -5.33
N ARG A 79 -11.82 2.96 -4.45
CA ARG A 79 -12.79 4.01 -4.79
C ARG A 79 -12.25 5.06 -5.77
N LEU A 80 -10.95 5.36 -5.71
CA LEU A 80 -10.34 6.45 -6.47
C LEU A 80 -9.71 6.00 -7.79
N CYS A 81 -9.18 4.78 -7.86
CA CYS A 81 -8.19 4.38 -8.86
C CYS A 81 -8.70 3.22 -9.73
N ARG A 82 -9.75 3.49 -10.53
CA ARG A 82 -10.30 2.57 -11.52
C ARG A 82 -9.65 2.76 -12.89
#